data_AF-A0A7X5F3M7-F1
#
_entry.id   AF-A0A7X5F3M7-F1
#
_cell.length_a   1.000
_cell.length_b   1.000
_cell.length_c   1.000
_cell.angle_alpha   90.00
_cell.angle_beta   90.00
_cell.angle_gamma   90.00
#
_symmetry.space_group_name_H-M   'P 1'
#
loop_
_entity.id
_entity.type
_entity.pdbx_description
1 polymer ?
#
loop_
_entity_poly.entity_id
_entity_poly.type
_entity_poly.pdbx_seq_one_letter_code
_entity_poly.pdbx_strand_id
1 'polypeptide(L)'
;MYGLFVMMAILLWSSISKTFFTPSLWTLELAQFAMVTYYVLGGPYSLQAGAHVRMDLFYANWSLRKKASIDALTVFLLIFYLGVLLYGSLASTAFSLGYFDDHPLLFYRDLIVAFVTGGPDAAGEVMGHLERSRTAFRAYMWPIKVIMTFGFFLMLLQAISELIKDIARISGEEI
;
A
#
# COMPACT_ATOMS: atom_id res chain seq x y z
N MET A 1 6.45 12.71 2.46
CA MET A 1 7.90 12.55 2.70
C MET A 1 8.31 12.56 4.17
N TYR A 2 7.51 13.07 5.12
CA TYR A 2 7.93 13.14 6.54
C TYR A 2 7.89 11.81 7.33
N GLY A 3 7.30 10.74 6.78
CA GLY A 3 7.24 9.43 7.46
C GLY A 3 8.60 8.83 7.81
N LEU A 4 9.65 9.22 7.08
CA LEU A 4 11.02 8.83 7.41
C LEU A 4 11.48 9.38 8.76
N PHE A 5 11.06 10.59 9.16
CA PHE A 5 11.37 11.14 10.48
C PHE A 5 10.70 10.36 11.61
N VAL A 6 9.48 9.85 11.39
CA VAL A 6 8.80 8.97 12.34
C VAL A 6 9.59 7.67 12.52
N MET A 7 10.00 7.05 11.42
CA MET A 7 10.84 5.84 11.47
C MET A 7 12.18 6.11 12.16
N MET A 8 12.84 7.24 11.87
CA MET A 8 14.08 7.64 12.53
C MET A 8 13.88 7.83 14.04
N ALA A 9 12.78 8.46 14.47
CA ALA A 9 12.47 8.63 15.89
C ALA A 9 12.26 7.27 16.59
N ILE A 10 11.57 6.33 15.96
CA ILE A 10 11.37 4.97 16.48
C ILE A 10 12.72 4.24 16.61
N LEU A 11 13.57 4.32 15.59
CA LEU A 11 14.89 3.67 15.59
C LEU A 11 15.82 4.32 16.61
N LEU A 12 15.78 5.65 16.75
CA LEU A 12 16.55 6.38 17.76
C LEU A 12 16.12 5.95 19.16
N TRP A 13 14.81 5.87 19.43
CA TRP A 13 14.29 5.34 20.68
C TRP A 13 14.69 3.88 20.89
N SER A 14 14.70 3.07 19.83
CA SER A 14 15.18 1.70 19.92
C SER A 14 16.65 1.62 20.36
N SER A 15 17.51 2.52 19.88
CA SER A 15 18.92 2.56 20.28
C SER A 15 19.06 3.02 21.72
N ILE A 16 18.39 4.11 22.10
CA ILE A 16 18.41 4.65 23.48
C ILE A 16 17.92 3.60 24.48
N SER A 17 16.78 2.96 24.21
CA SER A 17 16.21 1.96 25.10
C SER A 17 17.10 0.72 25.27
N LYS A 18 17.77 0.27 24.21
CA LYS A 18 18.70 -0.88 24.28
C LYS A 18 19.98 -0.57 25.05
N THR A 19 20.44 0.67 25.03
CA THR A 19 21.70 1.06 25.70
C THR A 19 21.48 1.44 27.15
N PHE A 20 20.41 2.16 27.48
CA PHE A 20 20.23 2.78 28.79
C PHE A 20 19.08 2.21 29.61
N PHE A 21 18.19 1.41 29.01
CA PHE A 21 16.96 0.94 29.64
C PHE A 21 16.69 -0.54 29.34
N THR A 22 15.48 -1.01 29.67
CA THR A 22 14.99 -2.30 29.18
C THR A 22 14.64 -2.19 27.69
N PRO A 23 15.13 -3.11 26.83
CA PRO A 23 14.84 -3.07 25.41
C PRO A 23 13.34 -3.03 25.13
N SER A 24 12.89 -1.98 24.43
CA SER A 24 11.49 -1.84 24.04
C SER A 24 11.12 -2.90 22.99
N LEU A 25 10.09 -3.71 23.28
CA LEU A 25 9.67 -4.82 22.43
C LEU A 25 8.98 -4.36 21.13
N TRP A 26 8.41 -3.16 21.14
CA TRP A 26 7.57 -2.62 20.06
C TRP A 26 8.35 -1.94 18.92
N THR A 27 9.59 -1.53 19.17
CA THR A 27 10.30 -0.61 18.27
C THR A 27 10.63 -1.22 16.93
N LEU A 28 10.97 -2.51 16.90
CA LEU A 28 11.30 -3.22 15.65
C LEU A 28 10.08 -3.29 14.73
N GLU A 29 8.93 -3.74 15.25
CA GLU A 29 7.71 -3.87 14.46
C GLU A 29 7.16 -2.51 14.01
N LEU A 30 7.11 -1.51 14.90
CA LEU A 30 6.64 -0.19 14.50
C LEU A 30 7.57 0.48 13.49
N ALA A 31 8.89 0.22 13.54
CA ALA A 31 9.80 0.69 12.50
C ALA A 31 9.49 0.02 11.14
N GLN A 32 9.19 -1.28 11.12
CA GLN A 32 8.78 -2.00 9.91
C GLN A 32 7.44 -1.49 9.37
N PHE A 33 6.45 -1.27 10.23
CA PHE A 33 5.17 -0.70 9.81
C PHE A 33 5.31 0.73 9.29
N ALA A 34 6.14 1.55 9.93
CA ALA A 34 6.46 2.90 9.45
C ALA A 34 7.17 2.85 8.09
N MET A 35 8.11 1.92 7.90
CA MET A 35 8.78 1.70 6.62
C MET A 35 7.79 1.32 5.52
N VAL A 36 6.96 0.29 5.76
CA VAL A 36 5.93 -0.16 4.80
C VAL A 36 4.98 0.97 4.46
N THR A 37 4.49 1.69 5.47
CA THR A 37 3.61 2.86 5.30
C THR A 37 4.28 3.92 4.41
N TYR A 38 5.55 4.23 4.69
CA TYR A 38 6.31 5.22 3.93
C TYR A 38 6.46 4.83 2.46
N TYR A 39 6.83 3.57 2.17
CA TYR A 39 7.01 3.12 0.78
C TYR A 39 5.69 3.00 0.03
N VAL A 40 4.67 2.38 0.65
CA VAL A 40 3.40 2.08 -0.02
C VAL A 40 2.57 3.34 -0.26
N LEU A 41 2.57 4.30 0.67
CA LEU A 41 1.93 5.62 0.46
C LEU A 41 2.80 6.60 -0.32
N GLY A 42 4.12 6.44 -0.30
CA GLY A 42 5.06 7.26 -1.06
C GLY A 42 5.09 6.91 -2.55
N GLY A 43 4.83 5.64 -2.90
CA GLY A 43 4.87 5.16 -4.28
C GLY A 43 3.93 5.87 -5.27
N PRO A 44 2.64 6.12 -4.95
CA PRO A 44 1.76 6.89 -5.82
C PRO A 44 2.28 8.30 -6.06
N TYR A 45 2.83 8.95 -5.02
CA TYR A 45 3.41 10.29 -5.12
C TYR A 45 4.69 10.30 -5.97
N SER A 46 5.58 9.31 -5.81
CA SER A 46 6.78 9.23 -6.64
C SER A 46 6.47 8.95 -8.11
N LEU A 47 5.41 8.17 -8.37
CA LEU A 47 4.94 7.90 -9.72
C LEU A 47 4.38 9.17 -10.36
N GLN A 48 3.56 9.93 -9.63
CA GLN A 48 3.05 11.24 -10.06
C GLN A 48 4.16 12.26 -10.32
N ALA A 49 5.17 12.31 -9.44
CA ALA A 49 6.28 13.25 -9.55
C ALA A 49 7.34 12.82 -10.58
N GLY A 50 7.21 11.65 -11.20
CA GLY A 50 8.22 11.11 -12.12
C GLY A 50 9.59 10.90 -11.45
N ALA A 51 9.63 10.73 -10.13
CA ALA A 51 10.85 10.68 -9.31
C ALA A 51 11.50 9.27 -9.29
N HIS A 52 10.98 8.34 -10.08
CA HIS A 52 11.60 7.02 -10.23
C HIS A 52 12.90 7.12 -11.01
N VAL A 53 13.91 6.38 -10.57
CA VAL A 53 15.17 6.26 -11.29
C VAL A 53 14.91 5.46 -12.57
N ARG A 54 14.95 6.14 -13.71
CA ARG A 54 14.80 5.54 -15.03
C ARG A 54 16.19 5.22 -15.60
N MET A 55 16.40 3.98 -16.04
CA MET A 55 17.64 3.55 -16.67
C MET A 55 17.55 3.80 -18.19
N ASP A 56 17.92 5.00 -18.63
CA ASP A 56 17.64 5.49 -19.98
C ASP A 56 18.70 5.17 -21.05
N LEU A 57 19.39 4.02 -20.97
CA LEU A 57 20.49 3.71 -21.89
C LEU A 57 20.04 3.59 -23.36
N PHE A 58 18.93 2.90 -23.60
CA PHE A 58 18.33 2.75 -24.94
C PHE A 58 17.12 3.64 -25.17
N TYR A 59 16.46 4.03 -24.08
CA TYR A 59 15.25 4.84 -24.10
C TYR A 59 15.52 6.25 -24.64
N ALA A 60 16.69 6.85 -24.34
CA ALA A 60 17.03 8.21 -24.74
C ALA A 60 16.83 8.49 -26.25
N ASN A 61 17.27 7.56 -27.10
CA ASN A 61 17.28 7.70 -28.56
C ASN A 61 15.98 7.28 -29.25
N TRP A 62 14.94 6.89 -28.51
CA TRP A 62 13.67 6.48 -29.11
C TRP A 62 12.77 7.68 -29.44
N SER A 63 12.00 7.54 -30.53
CA SER A 63 10.98 8.51 -30.90
C SER A 63 9.87 8.59 -29.84
N LEU A 64 9.21 9.74 -29.74
CA LEU A 64 8.14 9.98 -28.75
C LEU A 64 7.05 8.90 -28.79
N ARG A 65 6.63 8.49 -29.99
CA ARG A 65 5.64 7.42 -30.16
C ARG A 65 6.12 6.08 -29.61
N LYS A 66 7.38 5.71 -29.87
CA LYS A 66 7.94 4.43 -29.39
C LYS A 66 8.10 4.43 -27.87
N LYS A 67 8.51 5.57 -27.27
CA LYS A 67 8.55 5.77 -25.82
C LYS A 67 7.17 5.57 -25.20
N ALA A 68 6.18 6.34 -25.66
CA ALA A 68 4.83 6.29 -25.14
C ALA A 68 4.16 4.90 -25.33
N SER A 69 4.42 4.18 -26.43
CA SER A 69 3.90 2.81 -26.60
C SER A 69 4.47 1.80 -25.61
N ILE A 70 5.77 1.90 -25.31
CA ILE A 70 6.41 1.00 -24.34
C ILE A 70 6.02 1.38 -22.92
N ASP A 71 5.93 2.67 -22.63
CA ASP A 71 5.44 3.16 -21.34
C ASP A 71 4.01 2.67 -21.09
N ALA A 72 3.09 2.84 -22.05
CA ALA A 72 1.73 2.30 -21.96
C ALA A 72 1.68 0.79 -21.70
N LEU A 73 2.52 0.00 -22.38
CA LEU A 73 2.60 -1.45 -22.16
C LEU A 73 3.10 -1.78 -20.75
N THR A 74 4.17 -1.12 -20.30
CA THR A 74 4.74 -1.36 -18.96
C THR A 74 3.79 -0.92 -17.85
N VAL A 75 3.10 0.21 -18.02
CA VAL A 75 2.08 0.70 -17.08
C VAL A 75 0.87 -0.24 -17.07
N PHE A 76 0.47 -0.80 -18.21
CA PHE A 76 -0.58 -1.81 -18.24
C PHE A 76 -0.21 -3.06 -17.42
N LEU A 77 1.02 -3.56 -17.55
CA LEU A 77 1.52 -4.67 -16.74
C LEU A 77 1.58 -4.30 -15.25
N LEU A 78 1.96 -3.06 -14.94
CA LEU A 78 1.94 -2.53 -13.58
C LEU A 78 0.50 -2.49 -13.02
N ILE A 79 -0.50 -2.06 -13.79
CA ILE A 79 -1.91 -2.06 -13.39
C ILE A 79 -2.38 -3.48 -13.08
N PHE A 80 -2.04 -4.46 -13.92
CA PHE A 80 -2.35 -5.86 -13.65
C PHE A 80 -1.72 -6.34 -12.33
N TYR A 81 -0.43 -6.07 -12.14
CA TYR A 81 0.28 -6.42 -10.91
C TYR A 81 -0.33 -5.75 -9.67
N LEU A 82 -0.66 -4.46 -9.75
CA LEU A 82 -1.31 -3.71 -8.69
C LEU A 82 -2.73 -4.22 -8.41
N GLY A 83 -3.46 -4.69 -9.42
CA GLY A 83 -4.76 -5.35 -9.25
C GLY A 83 -4.64 -6.63 -8.41
N VAL A 84 -3.64 -7.46 -8.70
CA VAL A 84 -3.34 -8.68 -7.91
C VAL A 84 -2.95 -8.31 -6.48
N LEU A 85 -2.08 -7.31 -6.29
CA LEU A 85 -1.69 -6.84 -4.96
C LEU A 85 -2.86 -6.24 -4.17
N LEU A 86 -3.72 -5.47 -4.81
CA LEU A 86 -4.91 -4.89 -4.18
C LEU A 86 -5.85 -6.00 -3.71
N TYR A 87 -6.15 -6.98 -4.56
CA TYR A 87 -6.96 -8.14 -4.17
C TYR A 87 -6.31 -8.92 -3.01
N GLY A 88 -5.01 -9.20 -3.10
CA GLY A 88 -4.27 -9.87 -2.03
C GLY A 88 -4.27 -9.09 -0.72
N SER A 89 -4.18 -7.76 -0.76
CA SER A 89 -4.23 -6.89 0.41
C SER A 89 -5.63 -6.82 1.04
N LEU A 90 -6.69 -6.82 0.23
CA LEU A 90 -8.08 -6.91 0.68
C LEU A 90 -8.34 -8.26 1.37
N ALA A 91 -7.87 -9.36 0.77
CA ALA A 91 -7.95 -10.68 1.39
C ALA A 91 -7.19 -10.74 2.71
N SER A 92 -5.96 -10.22 2.73
CA SER A 92 -5.10 -10.21 3.92
C SER A 92 -5.68 -9.36 5.05
N THR A 93 -6.31 -8.22 4.72
CA THR A 93 -6.95 -7.33 5.69
C THR A 93 -8.22 -7.97 6.26
N ALA A 94 -9.04 -8.61 5.42
CA ALA A 94 -10.22 -9.35 5.87
C ALA A 94 -9.82 -10.50 6.81
N PHE A 95 -8.76 -11.24 6.46
CA PHE A 95 -8.17 -12.26 7.33
C PHE A 95 -7.75 -11.70 8.69
N SER A 96 -7.13 -10.51 8.72
CA SER A 96 -6.71 -9.89 9.98
C SER A 96 -7.85 -9.45 10.89
N LEU A 97 -9.06 -9.36 10.35
CA LEU A 97 -10.29 -9.04 11.05
C LEU A 97 -11.15 -10.29 11.35
N GLY A 98 -10.66 -11.48 10.99
CA GLY A 98 -11.29 -12.77 11.35
C GLY A 98 -12.11 -13.41 10.23
N TYR A 99 -11.92 -13.01 8.98
CA TYR A 99 -12.58 -13.61 7.82
C TYR A 99 -11.66 -14.60 7.10
N PHE A 100 -12.08 -15.88 7.01
CA PHE A 100 -11.24 -16.97 6.53
C PHE A 100 -11.69 -17.59 5.20
N ASP A 101 -12.71 -17.02 4.55
CA ASP A 101 -13.27 -17.55 3.30
C ASP A 101 -12.63 -16.94 2.04
N ASP A 102 -12.90 -17.58 0.90
CA ASP A 102 -12.29 -17.25 -0.41
C ASP A 102 -12.79 -15.96 -1.06
N HIS A 103 -13.84 -15.34 -0.50
CA HIS A 103 -14.53 -14.18 -1.09
C HIS A 103 -14.42 -12.94 -0.20
N PRO A 104 -13.26 -12.27 -0.13
CA PRO A 104 -13.02 -11.16 0.79
C PRO A 104 -13.92 -9.95 0.55
N LEU A 105 -14.43 -9.76 -0.68
CA LEU A 105 -15.32 -8.64 -0.99
C LEU A 105 -16.68 -8.73 -0.29
N LEU A 106 -17.17 -9.95 -0.02
CA LEU A 106 -18.43 -10.14 0.71
C LEU A 106 -18.29 -9.69 2.16
N PHE A 107 -17.17 -10.02 2.80
CA PHE A 107 -16.85 -9.56 4.15
C PHE A 107 -16.95 -8.03 4.28
N TYR A 108 -16.36 -7.26 3.36
CA TYR A 108 -16.43 -5.80 3.44
C TYR A 108 -17.84 -5.26 3.25
N ARG A 109 -18.63 -5.88 2.36
CA ARG A 109 -20.04 -5.52 2.20
C ARG A 109 -20.80 -5.78 3.49
N ASP A 110 -20.63 -6.95 4.08
CA ASP A 110 -21.34 -7.35 5.30
C ASP A 110 -20.91 -6.49 6.48
N LEU A 111 -19.62 -6.17 6.59
CA LEU A 111 -19.07 -5.25 7.59
C LEU A 111 -19.68 -3.84 7.45
N ILE A 112 -19.79 -3.31 6.23
CA ILE A 112 -20.42 -2.00 5.98
C ILE A 112 -21.91 -2.05 6.29
N VAL A 113 -22.63 -3.09 5.87
CA VAL A 113 -24.06 -3.24 6.14
C VAL A 113 -24.31 -3.37 7.64
N ALA A 114 -23.54 -4.18 8.36
CA ALA A 114 -23.64 -4.32 9.81
C ALA A 114 -23.36 -2.99 10.51
N PHE A 115 -22.32 -2.26 10.10
CA PHE A 115 -22.03 -0.94 10.64
C PHE A 115 -23.15 0.08 10.41
N VAL A 116 -23.74 0.10 9.21
CA VAL A 116 -24.81 1.06 8.85
C VAL A 116 -26.15 0.70 9.51
N THR A 117 -26.46 -0.58 9.68
CA THR A 117 -27.76 -1.04 10.20
C THR A 117 -27.79 -1.17 11.71
N GLY A 118 -26.70 -1.65 12.33
CA GLY A 118 -26.61 -1.95 13.75
C GLY A 118 -25.49 -1.21 14.49
N GLY A 119 -24.79 -0.30 13.82
CA GLY A 119 -23.74 0.51 14.43
C GLY A 119 -22.42 -0.25 14.67
N PRO A 120 -21.52 0.33 15.48
CA PRO A 120 -20.21 -0.25 15.79
C PRO A 120 -20.29 -1.64 16.45
N ASP A 121 -21.32 -1.88 17.25
CA ASP A 121 -21.49 -3.15 17.96
C ASP A 121 -21.77 -4.31 16.99
N ALA A 122 -22.66 -4.09 16.02
CA ALA A 122 -22.95 -5.07 14.96
C ALA A 122 -21.74 -5.31 14.05
N ALA A 123 -20.94 -4.29 13.77
CA ALA A 123 -19.68 -4.48 13.04
C ALA A 123 -18.67 -5.32 13.83
N GLY A 124 -18.67 -5.19 15.17
CA GLY A 124 -17.88 -6.02 16.07
C GLY A 124 -18.25 -7.51 16.01
N GLU A 125 -19.54 -7.84 15.82
CA GLU A 125 -19.99 -9.23 15.67
C GLU A 125 -19.49 -9.89 14.37
N VAL A 126 -19.36 -9.10 13.30
CA VAL A 126 -18.77 -9.56 12.02
C VAL A 126 -17.25 -9.78 12.16
N MET A 127 -16.59 -9.01 13.02
CA MET A 127 -15.16 -9.10 13.29
C MET A 127 -14.85 -10.15 14.37
N GLY A 128 -14.67 -11.40 13.98
CA GLY A 128 -14.48 -12.50 14.94
C GLY A 128 -13.12 -12.55 15.64
N HIS A 129 -12.02 -12.36 14.91
CA HIS A 129 -10.66 -12.53 15.44
C HIS A 129 -9.69 -11.49 14.90
N LEU A 130 -9.15 -10.67 15.80
CA LEU A 130 -8.13 -9.68 15.45
C LEU A 130 -6.74 -10.33 15.44
N GLU A 131 -6.18 -10.47 14.24
CA GLU A 131 -4.83 -11.00 14.05
C GLU A 131 -3.80 -10.10 14.75
N ARG A 132 -2.93 -10.76 15.54
CA ARG A 132 -1.79 -10.14 16.18
C ARG A 132 -0.49 -10.71 15.63
N SER A 133 0.54 -9.87 15.61
CA SER A 133 1.89 -10.26 15.21
C SER A 133 2.44 -11.36 16.12
N ARG A 134 3.33 -12.19 15.56
CA ARG A 134 3.96 -13.32 16.27
C ARG A 134 5.17 -12.90 17.11
N THR A 135 5.48 -11.61 17.21
CA THR A 135 6.59 -11.13 18.02
C THR A 135 6.18 -10.92 19.47
N ALA A 136 7.16 -10.54 20.30
CA ALA A 136 6.93 -10.21 21.70
C ALA A 136 5.97 -9.02 21.91
N PHE A 137 5.85 -8.09 20.96
CA PHE A 137 4.95 -6.94 21.06
C PHE A 137 3.49 -7.29 20.76
N ARG A 138 3.24 -8.28 19.89
CA ARG A 138 1.90 -8.74 19.52
C ARG A 138 0.99 -7.62 18.99
N ALA A 139 1.52 -6.75 18.14
CA ALA A 139 0.76 -5.68 17.50
C ALA A 139 -0.42 -6.21 16.70
N TYR A 140 -1.53 -5.47 16.68
CA TYR A 140 -2.62 -5.77 15.76
C TYR A 140 -2.19 -5.51 14.31
N MET A 141 -2.48 -6.46 13.42
CA MET A 141 -2.03 -6.40 12.02
C MET A 141 -2.98 -5.63 11.10
N TRP A 142 -4.25 -5.51 11.47
CA TRP A 142 -5.25 -4.86 10.63
C TRP A 142 -4.91 -3.40 10.27
N PRO A 143 -4.34 -2.54 11.14
CA PRO A 143 -4.10 -1.14 10.79
C PRO A 143 -3.08 -1.00 9.65
N ILE A 144 -1.98 -1.76 9.70
CA ILE A 144 -0.96 -1.70 8.64
C ILE A 144 -1.49 -2.29 7.34
N LYS A 145 -2.31 -3.35 7.39
CA LYS A 145 -2.91 -3.96 6.20
C LYS A 145 -3.95 -3.06 5.54
N VAL A 146 -4.72 -2.29 6.32
CA VAL A 146 -5.60 -1.23 5.79
C VAL A 146 -4.79 -0.15 5.09
N ILE A 147 -3.70 0.33 5.70
CA ILE A 147 -2.80 1.32 5.08
C ILE A 147 -2.22 0.79 3.77
N MET A 148 -1.79 -0.48 3.73
CA MET A 148 -1.28 -1.12 2.51
C MET A 148 -2.35 -1.18 1.42
N THR A 149 -3.57 -1.62 1.77
CA THR A 149 -4.71 -1.69 0.86
C THR A 149 -5.01 -0.31 0.26
N PHE A 150 -5.02 0.73 1.11
CA PHE A 150 -5.23 2.10 0.68
C PHE A 150 -4.12 2.61 -0.24
N GLY A 151 -2.85 2.33 0.07
CA GLY A 151 -1.74 2.76 -0.78
C GLY A 151 -1.70 2.04 -2.13
N PHE A 152 -2.00 0.74 -2.20
CA PHE A 152 -2.15 0.04 -3.47
C PHE A 152 -3.32 0.56 -4.29
N PHE A 153 -4.44 0.89 -3.65
CA PHE A 153 -5.57 1.53 -4.31
C PHE A 153 -5.16 2.88 -4.93
N LEU A 154 -4.47 3.74 -4.18
CA LEU A 154 -3.97 5.02 -4.71
C LEU A 154 -2.95 4.83 -5.84
N MET A 155 -2.07 3.82 -5.73
CA MET A 155 -1.07 3.53 -6.76
C MET A 155 -1.73 3.04 -8.05
N LEU A 156 -2.79 2.25 -7.92
CA LEU A 156 -3.60 1.79 -9.05
C LEU A 156 -4.27 2.98 -9.76
N LEU A 157 -4.86 3.91 -9.00
CA LEU A 157 -5.43 5.13 -9.57
C LEU A 157 -4.37 5.97 -10.31
N GLN A 158 -3.17 6.11 -9.72
CA GLN A 158 -2.08 6.83 -10.37
C GLN A 158 -1.59 6.12 -11.63
N ALA A 159 -1.45 4.80 -11.62
CA ALA A 159 -1.04 4.03 -12.79
C ALA A 159 -2.07 4.11 -13.92
N ILE A 160 -3.37 4.08 -13.61
CA ILE A 160 -4.44 4.33 -14.59
C ILE A 160 -4.32 5.73 -15.18
N SER A 161 -4.03 6.75 -14.36
CA SER A 161 -3.80 8.11 -14.85
C SER A 161 -2.62 8.20 -15.81
N GLU A 162 -1.49 7.54 -15.52
CA GLU A 162 -0.34 7.50 -16.42
C GLU A 162 -0.65 6.78 -17.74
N LEU A 163 -1.38 5.66 -17.69
CA LEU A 163 -1.80 4.95 -18.90
C LEU A 163 -2.65 5.83 -19.82
N ILE A 164 -3.58 6.60 -19.26
CA ILE A 164 -4.42 7.53 -20.03
C ILE A 164 -3.55 8.60 -20.70
N LYS A 165 -2.59 9.18 -19.97
CA LYS A 165 -1.66 10.18 -20.52
C LYS A 165 -0.78 9.58 -21.62
N ASP A 166 -0.30 8.36 -21.46
CA ASP A 166 0.51 7.69 -22.48
C ASP A 166 -0.28 7.40 -23.74
N ILE A 167 -1.54 6.98 -23.63
CA ILE A 167 -2.44 6.80 -24.77
C ILE A 167 -2.66 8.13 -25.50
N ALA A 168 -2.87 9.23 -24.77
CA ALA A 168 -3.03 10.54 -25.37
C ALA A 168 -1.76 11.02 -26.11
N ARG A 169 -0.58 10.79 -25.52
CA ARG A 169 0.72 11.07 -26.18
C ARG A 169 0.90 10.26 -27.47
N ILE A 170 0.40 9.02 -27.53
CA ILE A 170 0.42 8.21 -28.76
C ILE A 170 -0.49 8.81 -29.83
N SER A 171 -1.66 9.32 -29.44
CA SER A 171 -2.62 10.01 -30.32
C SER A 171 -2.15 11.37 -30.82
N GLY A 172 -1.07 11.92 -30.24
CA GLY A 172 -0.48 13.20 -30.64
C GLY A 172 -1.07 14.41 -29.91
N GLU A 173 -1.78 14.20 -28.79
CA GLU A 173 -2.21 15.27 -27.90
C GLU A 173 -1.07 15.64 -26.95
N GLU A 174 -0.79 16.95 -26.80
CA GLU A 174 0.20 17.45 -25.83
C GLU A 174 -0.46 17.58 -24.45
N ILE A 175 0.02 16.81 -23.46
CA ILE A 175 -0.45 16.81 -22.06
C ILE A 175 0.75 16.83 -21.10
#